data_AF-A0A1U8BBU3-F1
#
_entry.id   AF-A0A1U8BBU3-F1
#
_cell.length_a   1.000
_cell.length_b   1.000
_cell.length_c   1.000
_cell.angle_alpha   90.00
_cell.angle_beta   90.00
_cell.angle_gamma   90.00
#
_symmetry.space_group_name_H-M   'P 1'
#
loop_
_entity.id
_entity.type
_entity.pdbx_description
1 polymer ?
#
loop_
_entity_poly.entity_id
_entity_poly.type
_entity_poly.pdbx_seq_one_letter_code
_entity_poly.pdbx_strand_id
1 'polypeptide(L)'
;MSSSSINQINFGASGNHIPQLILVRLDGSNYIVWRFQVENALLSHELLGYVNGTNPCPSRSMTEPYTQWVKQDHYIFSWLLSSLTKTALAQVVGSKTSKDVWETLKSLYSPRGIASFIGLRNELDALRKNDLSMTAYLQKLKVLGDKLATIGEPLTNSQLIHHVLNGISPDYDAFSIAIITRTDELSFASL
;
A
#
# COMPACT_ATOMS: atom_id res chain seq x y z
N MET A 1 18.63 -38.12 10.63
CA MET A 1 18.80 -36.76 10.09
C MET A 1 18.32 -36.79 8.65
N SER A 2 17.03 -36.54 8.44
CA SER A 2 16.41 -36.62 7.12
C SER A 2 16.38 -35.22 6.51
N SER A 3 17.26 -34.98 5.53
CA SER A 3 17.18 -33.79 4.68
C SER A 3 16.05 -34.00 3.67
N SER A 4 14.94 -33.31 3.88
CA SER A 4 13.80 -33.26 2.96
C SER A 4 14.17 -32.44 1.73
N SER A 5 14.37 -33.12 0.60
CA SER A 5 14.52 -32.51 -0.72
C SER A 5 13.26 -31.71 -1.06
N ILE A 6 13.42 -30.39 -1.27
CA ILE A 6 12.35 -29.54 -1.77
C ILE A 6 12.17 -29.87 -3.26
N ASN A 7 11.02 -30.45 -3.59
CA ASN A 7 10.59 -30.72 -4.96
C ASN A 7 10.62 -29.43 -5.78
N GLN A 8 11.51 -29.36 -6.77
CA GLN A 8 11.44 -28.35 -7.82
C GLN A 8 10.21 -28.65 -8.68
N ILE A 9 9.20 -27.80 -8.58
CA ILE A 9 8.04 -27.85 -9.47
C ILE A 9 8.52 -27.39 -10.85
N ASN A 10 8.59 -28.34 -11.78
CA ASN A 10 9.00 -28.12 -13.16
C ASN A 10 7.82 -27.51 -13.94
N PHE A 11 7.89 -26.20 -14.22
CA PHE A 11 6.88 -25.52 -15.03
C PHE A 11 7.27 -25.61 -16.52
N GLY A 12 6.34 -26.12 -17.33
CA GLY A 12 6.53 -26.49 -18.73
C GLY A 12 7.21 -25.43 -19.61
N ALA A 13 7.94 -25.94 -20.60
CA ALA A 13 8.66 -25.19 -21.62
C ALA A 13 7.69 -24.47 -22.57
N SER A 14 7.41 -23.19 -22.29
CA SER A 14 6.91 -22.20 -23.26
C SER A 14 7.10 -20.80 -22.68
N GLY A 15 8.18 -20.12 -23.12
CA GLY A 15 8.40 -18.66 -23.16
C GLY A 15 8.03 -17.79 -21.96
N ASN A 16 9.04 -17.14 -21.37
CA ASN A 16 8.98 -16.05 -20.37
C ASN A 16 8.91 -16.47 -18.90
N HIS A 17 9.76 -17.42 -18.51
CA HIS A 17 10.12 -17.59 -17.10
C HIS A 17 11.06 -16.46 -16.69
N ILE A 18 10.56 -15.45 -15.97
CA ILE A 18 11.44 -14.51 -15.26
C ILE A 18 12.39 -15.37 -14.40
N PRO A 19 13.72 -15.34 -14.64
CA PRO A 19 14.64 -16.15 -13.86
C PRO A 19 14.50 -15.79 -12.38
N GLN A 20 14.98 -16.66 -11.49
CA GLN A 20 15.06 -16.42 -10.05
C GLN A 20 16.06 -15.29 -9.68
N LEU A 21 16.08 -14.19 -10.45
CA LEU A 21 17.05 -13.11 -10.47
C LEU A 21 16.91 -12.14 -9.29
N ILE A 22 15.81 -12.18 -8.55
CA ILE A 22 15.71 -11.40 -7.30
C ILE A 22 16.28 -12.25 -6.16
N LEU A 23 17.57 -12.08 -5.92
CA LEU A 23 18.27 -12.66 -4.78
C LEU A 23 17.87 -11.99 -3.45
N VAL A 24 17.33 -10.77 -3.52
CA VAL A 24 17.08 -9.92 -2.34
C VAL A 24 15.60 -9.65 -2.19
N ARG A 25 14.99 -10.15 -1.11
CA ARG A 25 13.60 -9.82 -0.79
C ARG A 25 13.48 -8.41 -0.22
N LEU A 26 12.41 -7.69 -0.59
CA LEU A 26 12.14 -6.36 -0.05
C LEU A 26 11.87 -6.46 1.46
N ASP A 27 12.71 -5.81 2.27
CA ASP A 27 12.60 -5.76 3.75
C ASP A 27 12.34 -4.36 4.30
N GLY A 28 12.24 -3.38 3.41
CA GLY A 28 11.96 -1.97 3.71
C GLY A 28 13.20 -1.07 3.82
N SER A 29 14.39 -1.64 3.99
CA SER A 29 15.65 -0.89 3.98
C SER A 29 16.32 -0.87 2.60
N ASN A 30 15.96 -1.82 1.74
CA ASN A 30 16.67 -2.14 0.50
C ASN A 30 15.89 -1.77 -0.77
N TYR A 31 14.88 -0.91 -0.68
CA TYR A 31 13.95 -0.63 -1.79
C TYR A 31 14.64 -0.20 -3.08
N ILE A 32 15.67 0.65 -3.03
CA ILE A 32 16.39 1.10 -4.24
C ILE A 32 17.03 -0.10 -4.97
N VAL A 33 17.65 -1.01 -4.23
CA VAL A 33 18.33 -2.20 -4.77
C VAL A 33 17.29 -3.20 -5.28
N TRP A 34 16.26 -3.48 -4.49
CA TRP A 34 15.16 -4.37 -4.89
C TRP A 34 14.47 -3.86 -6.16
N ARG A 35 14.10 -2.58 -6.20
CA ARG A 35 13.45 -1.95 -7.36
C ARG A 35 14.31 -2.09 -8.61
N PHE A 36 15.61 -1.78 -8.50
CA PHE A 36 16.53 -1.92 -9.62
C PHE A 36 16.57 -3.34 -10.15
N GLN A 37 16.65 -4.36 -9.29
CA GLN A 37 16.63 -5.77 -9.72
C GLN A 37 15.31 -6.15 -10.40
N VAL A 38 14.18 -5.74 -9.84
CA VAL A 38 12.85 -6.02 -10.39
C VAL A 38 12.67 -5.37 -11.76
N GLU A 39 12.99 -4.07 -11.88
CA GLU A 39 12.86 -3.34 -13.14
C GLU A 39 13.71 -3.98 -14.25
N ASN A 40 14.97 -4.34 -13.95
CA ASN A 40 15.84 -5.01 -14.93
C ASN A 40 15.31 -6.40 -15.32
N ALA A 41 14.83 -7.17 -14.36
CA ALA A 41 14.25 -8.49 -14.64
C ALA A 41 13.00 -8.38 -15.53
N LEU A 42 12.10 -7.43 -15.25
CA LEU A 42 10.92 -7.22 -16.09
C LEU A 42 11.26 -6.64 -17.46
N LEU A 43 12.22 -5.71 -17.52
CA LEU A 43 12.66 -5.10 -18.77
C LEU A 43 13.27 -6.14 -19.72
N SER A 44 14.10 -7.05 -19.20
CA SER A 44 14.72 -8.13 -19.99
C SER A 44 13.74 -9.13 -20.60
N HIS A 45 12.49 -9.14 -20.14
CA HIS A 45 11.41 -10.01 -20.64
C HIS A 45 10.27 -9.23 -21.32
N GLU A 46 10.44 -7.92 -21.54
CA GLU A 46 9.39 -7.04 -22.09
C GLU A 46 8.11 -6.98 -21.23
N LEU A 47 8.24 -7.27 -19.93
CA LEU A 47 7.13 -7.32 -18.98
C LEU A 47 6.97 -6.03 -18.15
N LEU A 48 7.90 -5.07 -18.27
CA LEU A 48 7.86 -3.82 -17.50
C LEU A 48 6.55 -3.02 -17.73
N GLY A 49 5.96 -3.16 -18.92
CA GLY A 49 4.72 -2.50 -19.30
C GLY A 49 3.52 -2.81 -18.40
N TYR A 50 3.51 -4.00 -17.78
CA TYR A 50 2.43 -4.41 -16.88
C TYR A 50 2.44 -3.65 -15.56
N VAL A 51 3.64 -3.36 -15.02
CA VAL A 51 3.79 -2.70 -13.71
C VAL A 51 3.81 -1.17 -13.80
N ASN A 52 4.31 -0.59 -14.90
CA ASN A 52 4.34 0.86 -15.11
C ASN A 52 3.09 1.39 -15.84
N GLY A 53 2.24 0.50 -16.37
CA GLY A 53 1.01 0.84 -17.07
C GLY A 53 1.15 1.23 -18.53
N THR A 54 2.32 1.07 -19.16
CA THR A 54 2.48 1.28 -20.61
C THR A 54 1.89 0.14 -21.44
N ASN A 55 1.56 -1.00 -20.81
CA ASN A 55 0.80 -2.10 -21.41
C ASN A 55 -0.57 -2.24 -20.70
N PRO A 56 -1.57 -1.39 -21.03
CA PRO A 56 -2.85 -1.40 -20.35
C PRO A 56 -3.66 -2.68 -20.62
N CYS A 57 -4.47 -3.07 -19.65
CA CYS A 57 -5.38 -4.21 -19.79
C CYS A 57 -6.37 -3.97 -20.95
N PRO A 58 -6.47 -4.89 -21.92
CA PRO A 58 -7.41 -4.77 -23.03
C PRO A 58 -8.86 -4.94 -22.56
N SER A 59 -9.81 -4.54 -23.42
CA SER A 59 -11.23 -4.67 -23.12
C SER A 59 -11.64 -6.13 -22.88
N ARG A 60 -12.51 -6.38 -21.90
CA ARG A 60 -13.10 -7.70 -21.63
C ARG A 60 -13.87 -8.28 -22.82
N SER A 61 -14.30 -7.43 -23.77
CA SER A 61 -14.94 -7.88 -25.00
C SER A 61 -13.98 -8.61 -25.95
N MET A 62 -12.67 -8.40 -25.81
CA MET A 62 -11.63 -9.07 -26.58
C MET A 62 -11.15 -10.31 -25.81
N THR A 63 -11.93 -11.39 -25.88
CA THR A 63 -11.75 -12.59 -25.02
C THR A 63 -10.33 -13.14 -25.00
N GLU A 64 -9.71 -13.36 -26.16
CA GLU A 64 -8.36 -13.94 -26.23
C GLU A 64 -7.27 -12.97 -25.74
N PRO A 65 -7.14 -11.72 -26.24
CA PRO A 65 -6.17 -10.76 -25.71
C PRO A 65 -6.34 -10.45 -24.21
N TYR A 66 -7.58 -10.36 -23.73
CA TYR A 66 -7.89 -10.16 -22.31
C TYR A 66 -7.38 -11.32 -21.46
N THR A 67 -7.68 -12.55 -21.86
CA THR A 67 -7.28 -13.74 -21.10
C THR A 67 -5.76 -13.88 -21.05
N GLN A 68 -5.07 -13.63 -22.18
CA GLN A 68 -3.61 -13.65 -22.25
C GLN A 68 -2.98 -12.57 -21.36
N TRP A 69 -3.47 -11.34 -21.44
CA TRP A 69 -2.98 -10.24 -20.61
C TRP A 69 -3.15 -10.54 -19.12
N VAL A 70 -4.34 -11.01 -18.70
CA VAL A 70 -4.64 -11.33 -17.30
C VAL A 70 -3.73 -12.44 -16.78
N LYS A 71 -3.49 -13.48 -17.60
CA LYS A 71 -2.59 -14.57 -17.25
C LYS A 71 -1.16 -14.07 -17.04
N GLN A 72 -0.69 -13.19 -17.92
CA GLN A 72 0.65 -12.62 -17.81
C GLN A 72 0.78 -11.66 -16.60
N ASP A 73 -0.22 -10.82 -16.35
CA ASP A 73 -0.25 -9.94 -15.19
C ASP A 73 -0.26 -10.75 -13.88
N HIS A 74 -1.05 -11.81 -13.78
CA HIS A 74 -1.09 -12.67 -12.58
C HIS A 74 0.19 -13.47 -12.35
N TYR A 75 0.90 -13.81 -13.42
CA TYR A 75 2.24 -14.38 -13.32
C TYR A 75 3.21 -13.38 -12.69
N ILE A 76 3.24 -12.13 -13.18
CA ILE A 76 4.07 -11.06 -12.63
C ILE A 76 3.67 -10.75 -11.19
N PHE A 77 2.37 -10.67 -10.90
CA PHE A 77 1.84 -10.47 -9.57
C PHE A 77 2.35 -11.52 -8.59
N SER A 78 2.20 -12.81 -8.91
CA SER A 78 2.65 -13.92 -8.06
C SER A 78 4.17 -13.87 -7.85
N TRP A 79 4.92 -13.54 -8.89
CA TRP A 79 6.36 -13.39 -8.82
C TRP A 79 6.79 -12.19 -7.95
N LEU A 80 6.15 -11.03 -8.10
CA LEU A 80 6.35 -9.87 -7.23
C LEU A 80 6.12 -10.23 -5.77
N LEU A 81 5.01 -10.90 -5.44
CA LEU A 81 4.75 -11.35 -4.07
C LEU A 81 5.86 -12.27 -3.52
N SER A 82 6.40 -13.18 -4.35
CA SER A 82 7.50 -14.06 -3.94
C SER A 82 8.80 -13.32 -3.60
N SER A 83 8.97 -12.12 -4.14
CA SER A 83 10.11 -11.22 -3.93
C SER A 83 9.99 -10.36 -2.66
N LEU A 84 8.91 -10.50 -1.90
CA LEU A 84 8.65 -9.71 -0.71
C LEU A 84 8.91 -10.52 0.57
N THR A 85 9.31 -9.83 1.63
CA THR A 85 9.27 -10.40 2.99
C THR A 85 7.84 -10.45 3.51
N LYS A 86 7.60 -11.16 4.63
CA LYS A 86 6.26 -11.23 5.25
C LYS A 86 5.69 -9.86 5.62
N THR A 87 6.55 -8.93 6.06
CA THR A 87 6.15 -7.56 6.42
C THR A 87 5.74 -6.76 5.20
N ALA A 88 6.52 -6.83 4.11
CA ALA A 88 6.18 -6.19 2.84
C ALA A 88 4.95 -6.83 2.17
N LEU A 89 4.76 -8.15 2.28
CA LEU A 89 3.57 -8.85 1.80
C LEU A 89 2.28 -8.33 2.45
N ALA A 90 2.32 -8.03 3.75
CA ALA A 90 1.16 -7.51 4.46
C ALA A 90 0.68 -6.15 3.91
N GLN A 91 1.59 -5.36 3.34
CA GLN A 91 1.29 -4.02 2.80
C GLN A 91 0.54 -4.05 1.46
N VAL A 92 0.61 -5.18 0.74
CA VAL A 92 0.02 -5.31 -0.61
C VAL A 92 -1.19 -6.23 -0.62
N VAL A 93 -1.72 -6.56 0.56
CA VAL A 93 -2.96 -7.31 0.69
C VAL A 93 -4.11 -6.47 0.13
N GLY A 94 -4.84 -7.03 -0.84
CA GLY A 94 -5.96 -6.34 -1.51
C GLY A 94 -5.62 -5.75 -2.88
N SER A 95 -4.33 -5.70 -3.26
CA SER A 95 -3.91 -5.38 -4.63
C SER A 95 -4.46 -6.41 -5.62
N LYS A 96 -4.91 -5.97 -6.79
CA LYS A 96 -5.58 -6.83 -7.79
C LYS A 96 -4.74 -7.09 -9.03
N THR A 97 -3.76 -6.24 -9.28
CA THR A 97 -2.87 -6.31 -10.46
C THR A 97 -1.42 -6.15 -10.05
N SER A 98 -0.49 -6.56 -10.92
CA SER A 98 0.94 -6.36 -10.68
C SER A 98 1.30 -4.87 -10.54
N LYS A 99 0.58 -4.00 -11.26
CA LYS A 99 0.67 -2.54 -11.14
C LYS A 99 0.26 -2.03 -9.76
N ASP A 100 -0.82 -2.55 -9.19
CA ASP A 100 -1.28 -2.13 -7.85
C ASP A 100 -0.20 -2.45 -6.81
N VAL A 101 0.37 -3.67 -6.85
CA VAL A 101 1.48 -4.07 -5.98
C VAL A 101 2.67 -3.13 -6.16
N TRP A 102 3.03 -2.85 -7.41
CA TRP A 102 4.16 -1.99 -7.75
C TRP A 102 4.03 -0.57 -7.19
N GLU A 103 2.88 0.08 -7.41
CA GLU A 103 2.65 1.45 -6.95
C GLU A 103 2.52 1.53 -5.42
N THR A 104 1.90 0.55 -4.77
CA THR A 104 1.87 0.49 -3.30
C THR A 104 3.27 0.41 -2.71
N LEU A 105 4.11 -0.51 -3.19
CA LEU A 105 5.48 -0.66 -2.69
C LEU A 105 6.33 0.60 -2.95
N LYS A 106 6.15 1.21 -4.13
CA LYS A 106 6.83 2.45 -4.49
C LYS A 106 6.42 3.63 -3.61
N SER A 107 5.14 3.73 -3.29
CA SER A 107 4.63 4.76 -2.39
C SER A 107 5.19 4.60 -0.97
N LEU A 108 5.20 3.37 -0.46
CA LEU A 108 5.59 3.08 0.91
C LEU A 108 7.10 3.15 1.13
N TYR A 109 7.89 2.59 0.20
CA TYR A 109 9.31 2.34 0.43
C TYR A 109 10.27 3.25 -0.36
N SER A 110 9.77 4.11 -1.25
CA SER A 110 10.61 5.16 -1.85
C SER A 110 11.17 6.06 -0.74
N PRO A 111 12.44 6.53 -0.80
CA PRO A 111 12.99 7.43 0.20
C PRO A 111 12.11 8.68 0.44
N ARG A 112 11.50 9.20 -0.64
CA ARG A 112 10.53 10.30 -0.53
C ARG A 112 9.22 9.83 0.12
N GLY A 113 8.76 8.61 -0.18
CA GLY A 113 7.58 7.98 0.42
C GLY A 113 7.71 7.75 1.92
N ILE A 114 8.80 7.11 2.37
CA ILE A 114 9.08 6.86 3.81
C ILE A 114 9.23 8.19 4.56
N ALA A 115 10.00 9.14 4.02
CA ALA A 115 10.16 10.44 4.65
C ALA A 115 8.83 11.21 4.71
N SER A 116 8.01 11.14 3.66
CA SER A 116 6.66 11.71 3.65
C SER A 116 5.72 11.00 4.64
N PHE A 117 5.76 9.67 4.75
CA PHE A 117 4.98 8.91 5.72
C PHE A 117 5.32 9.32 7.15
N ILE A 118 6.61 9.29 7.51
CA ILE A 118 7.08 9.69 8.85
C ILE A 118 6.71 11.15 9.14
N GLY A 119 6.90 12.05 8.17
CA GLY A 119 6.53 13.45 8.29
C GLY A 119 5.03 13.64 8.55
N LEU A 120 4.17 12.98 7.77
CA LEU A 120 2.72 13.04 7.93
C LEU A 120 2.26 12.44 9.26
N ARG A 121 2.89 11.34 9.71
CA ARG A 121 2.55 10.74 11.01
C ARG A 121 2.94 11.65 12.17
N ASN A 122 4.11 12.25 12.11
CA ASN A 122 4.55 13.22 13.12
C ASN A 122 3.62 14.44 13.16
N GLU A 123 3.20 14.96 12.00
CA GLU A 123 2.25 16.07 11.92
C GLU A 123 0.88 15.70 12.51
N LEU A 124 0.41 14.48 12.24
CA LEU A 124 -0.84 13.94 12.78
C LEU A 124 -0.79 13.74 14.30
N ASP A 125 0.32 13.22 14.84
CA ASP A 125 0.48 12.98 16.27
C ASP A 125 0.69 14.28 17.06
N ALA A 126 1.29 15.30 16.43
CA ALA A 126 1.45 16.64 16.98
C ALA A 126 0.19 17.51 16.84
N LEU A 127 -0.80 17.12 16.01
CA LEU A 127 -1.98 17.92 15.77
C LEU A 127 -2.81 18.05 17.05
N ARG A 128 -2.99 19.29 17.50
CA ARG A 128 -3.90 19.67 18.59
C ARG A 128 -4.82 20.78 18.09
N LYS A 129 -6.03 20.86 18.66
CA LYS A 129 -6.96 21.96 18.41
C LYS A 129 -6.33 23.26 18.91
N ASN A 130 -5.99 23.34 20.21
CA ASN A 130 -5.48 24.55 20.85
C ASN A 130 -6.20 25.81 20.37
N ASP A 131 -5.47 26.78 19.83
CA ASP A 131 -5.96 28.07 19.32
C ASP A 131 -6.73 27.97 17.99
N LEU A 132 -6.81 26.79 17.37
CA LEU A 132 -7.61 26.56 16.17
C LEU A 132 -9.11 26.51 16.52
N SER A 133 -9.94 26.95 15.58
CA SER A 133 -11.38 26.64 15.61
C SER A 133 -11.60 25.15 15.39
N MET A 134 -12.72 24.62 15.88
CA MET A 134 -13.08 23.19 15.72
C MET A 134 -13.08 22.79 14.24
N THR A 135 -13.71 23.60 13.38
CA THR A 135 -13.76 23.37 11.93
C THR A 135 -12.37 23.36 11.29
N ALA A 136 -11.49 24.29 11.66
CA ALA A 136 -10.13 24.33 11.12
C ALA A 136 -9.29 23.13 11.57
N TYR A 137 -9.48 22.68 12.81
CA TYR A 137 -8.84 21.47 13.33
C TYR A 137 -9.31 20.20 12.60
N LEU A 138 -10.63 20.00 12.48
CA LEU A 138 -11.20 18.85 11.76
C LEU A 138 -10.79 18.85 10.28
N GLN A 139 -10.74 20.02 9.63
CA GLN A 139 -10.27 20.13 8.26
C GLN A 139 -8.79 19.74 8.11
N LYS A 140 -7.91 20.17 9.04
CA LYS A 140 -6.50 19.75 9.03
C LYS A 140 -6.35 18.25 9.23
N LEU A 141 -7.11 17.67 10.16
CA LEU A 141 -7.12 16.23 10.41
C LEU A 141 -7.57 15.44 9.17
N LYS A 142 -8.61 15.92 8.49
CA LYS A 142 -9.08 15.36 7.21
C LYS A 142 -8.01 15.41 6.13
N VAL A 143 -7.39 16.57 5.93
CA VAL A 143 -6.34 16.76 4.93
C VAL A 143 -5.14 15.84 5.19
N LEU A 144 -4.76 15.65 6.45
CA LEU A 144 -3.72 14.69 6.83
C LEU A 144 -4.14 13.24 6.54
N GLY A 145 -5.38 12.87 6.86
CA GLY A 145 -5.95 11.57 6.50
C GLY A 145 -5.96 11.31 4.99
N ASP A 146 -6.35 12.31 4.19
CA ASP A 146 -6.37 12.23 2.72
C ASP A 146 -4.94 12.10 2.15
N LYS A 147 -3.96 12.82 2.72
CA LYS A 147 -2.55 12.71 2.35
C LYS A 147 -1.97 11.33 2.69
N LEU A 148 -2.31 10.78 3.85
CA LEU A 148 -1.92 9.42 4.25
C LEU A 148 -2.58 8.36 3.34
N ALA A 149 -3.85 8.55 2.98
CA ALA A 149 -4.54 7.69 2.01
C ALA A 149 -3.88 7.74 0.61
N THR A 150 -3.40 8.91 0.18
CA THR A 150 -2.69 9.09 -1.09
C THR A 150 -1.38 8.29 -1.17
N ILE A 151 -0.75 8.02 -0.02
CA ILE A 151 0.47 7.20 0.04
C ILE A 151 0.22 5.73 0.43
N GLY A 152 -1.05 5.30 0.53
CA GLY A 152 -1.44 3.92 0.79
C GLY A 152 -1.76 3.58 2.26
N GLU A 153 -1.82 4.57 3.15
CA GLU A 153 -2.03 4.38 4.60
C GLU A 153 -3.30 5.12 5.08
N PRO A 154 -4.51 4.76 4.59
CA PRO A 154 -5.74 5.47 4.97
C PRO A 154 -6.07 5.30 6.46
N LEU A 155 -6.49 6.39 7.12
CA LEU A 155 -7.00 6.33 8.48
C LEU A 155 -8.42 5.78 8.50
N THR A 156 -8.69 4.83 9.39
CA THR A 156 -10.04 4.35 9.70
C THR A 156 -10.84 5.42 10.46
N ASN A 157 -12.18 5.32 10.41
CA ASN A 157 -13.06 6.22 11.18
C ASN A 157 -12.76 6.20 12.68
N SER A 158 -12.47 5.04 13.25
CA SER A 158 -12.09 4.92 14.67
C SER A 158 -10.79 5.66 14.98
N GLN A 159 -9.79 5.58 14.10
CA GLN A 159 -8.53 6.32 14.26
C GLN A 159 -8.73 7.83 14.15
N LEU A 160 -9.59 8.28 13.22
CA LEU A 160 -9.94 9.70 13.09
C LEU A 160 -10.62 10.21 14.37
N ILE A 161 -11.63 9.50 14.88
CA ILE A 161 -12.33 9.85 16.12
C ILE A 161 -11.36 9.87 17.31
N HIS A 162 -10.49 8.87 17.41
CA HIS A 162 -9.45 8.82 18.45
C HIS A 162 -8.52 10.03 18.37
N HIS A 163 -8.10 10.45 17.18
CA HIS A 163 -7.30 11.66 17.01
C HIS A 163 -8.07 12.93 17.39
N VAL A 164 -9.36 13.03 17.06
CA VAL A 164 -10.22 14.15 17.50
C VAL A 164 -10.25 14.23 19.02
N LEU A 165 -10.55 13.13 19.70
CA LEU A 165 -10.66 13.08 21.16
C LEU A 165 -9.34 13.40 21.86
N ASN A 166 -8.21 12.95 21.32
CA ASN A 166 -6.88 13.27 21.87
C ASN A 166 -6.39 14.69 21.55
N GLY A 167 -7.01 15.34 20.56
CA GLY A 167 -6.57 16.64 20.07
C GLY A 167 -7.29 17.84 20.68
N ILE A 168 -8.43 17.63 21.35
CA ILE A 168 -9.25 18.68 21.93
C ILE A 168 -8.83 19.02 23.37
N SER A 169 -9.01 20.28 23.77
CA SER A 169 -8.73 20.77 25.13
C SER A 169 -9.72 20.15 26.13
N PRO A 170 -9.35 19.97 27.42
CA PRO A 170 -10.28 19.58 28.49
C PRO A 170 -11.52 20.46 28.60
N ASP A 171 -11.47 21.69 28.08
CA ASP A 171 -12.65 22.58 28.00
C ASP A 171 -13.81 21.99 27.17
N TYR A 172 -13.55 20.95 26.39
CA TYR A 172 -14.52 20.20 25.59
C TYR A 172 -14.95 18.87 26.24
N ASP A 173 -14.72 18.67 27.54
CA ASP A 173 -15.04 17.42 28.24
C ASP A 173 -16.51 16.98 28.06
N ALA A 174 -17.47 17.91 28.04
CA ALA A 174 -18.88 17.58 27.78
C ALA A 174 -19.10 17.00 26.37
N PHE A 175 -18.35 17.47 25.38
CA PHE A 175 -18.37 16.96 24.01
C PHE A 175 -17.63 15.60 23.91
N SER A 176 -16.47 15.48 24.56
CA SER A 176 -15.72 14.22 24.67
C SER A 176 -16.58 13.12 25.29
N ILE A 177 -17.22 13.42 26.43
CA ILE A 177 -18.12 12.50 27.13
C ILE A 177 -19.29 12.13 26.23
N ALA A 178 -19.95 13.10 25.59
CA ALA A 178 -21.07 12.84 24.69
C ALA A 178 -20.71 11.93 23.50
N ILE A 179 -19.49 12.03 22.96
CA ILE A 179 -18.97 11.13 21.92
C ILE A 179 -18.69 9.74 22.49
N ILE A 180 -18.05 9.65 23.66
CA ILE A 180 -17.66 8.39 24.30
C ILE A 180 -18.88 7.60 24.80
N THR A 181 -19.93 8.28 25.29
CA THR A 181 -21.14 7.63 25.84
C THR A 181 -22.20 7.31 24.80
N ARG A 182 -22.00 7.69 23.53
CA ARG A 182 -22.94 7.38 22.45
C ARG A 182 -22.82 5.93 21.99
N THR A 183 -23.96 5.27 21.83
CA THR A 183 -24.06 3.85 21.43
C THR A 183 -24.23 3.60 19.93
N ASP A 184 -24.46 4.65 19.12
CA ASP A 184 -24.64 4.53 17.66
C ASP A 184 -23.31 4.69 16.90
N GLU A 185 -23.21 4.13 15.68
CA GLU A 185 -22.02 4.29 14.82
C GLU A 185 -21.77 5.77 14.47
N LEU A 186 -20.68 6.34 15.01
CA LEU A 186 -20.23 7.69 14.72
C LEU A 186 -19.32 7.70 13.48
N SER A 187 -19.61 8.60 12.55
CA SER A 187 -18.76 8.84 11.38
C SER A 187 -17.96 10.14 11.56
N PHE A 188 -16.72 10.17 11.09
CA PHE A 188 -15.94 11.42 11.09
C PHE A 188 -16.64 12.55 10.29
N ALA A 189 -17.43 12.19 9.28
CA ALA A 189 -18.20 13.16 8.49
C ALA A 189 -19.39 13.79 9.24
N SER A 190 -19.80 13.21 10.37
CA SER A 190 -20.89 13.71 11.22
C SER A 190 -20.44 14.56 12.41
N LEU A 191 -19.11 14.76 12.55
CA LEU A 191 -18.48 15.67 13.52
C LEU A 191 -18.28 17.05 12.92
#